data_AF-A0A7S0BSW5-F1
#
_entry.id   AF-A0A7S0BSW5-F1
#
_cell.length_a   1.000
_cell.length_b   1.000
_cell.length_c   1.000
_cell.angle_alpha   90.00
_cell.angle_beta   90.00
_cell.angle_gamma   90.00
#
_symmetry.space_group_name_H-M   'P 1'
#
loop_
_entity.id
_entity.type
_entity.pdbx_description
1 polymer ?
#
loop_
_entity_poly.entity_id
_entity_poly.type
_entity_poly.pdbx_seq_one_letter_code
_entity_poly.pdbx_strand_id
1 'polypeptide(L)'
;ALKRGDESKLRLPTAADEETGIAKGELLLGGDAAEHRTNKFELQIKPEAQDVIVFSSDRKDDDGNVRIEGKVSHQCVARPVIDSQFRSRLKQNVKSKAAAPQRKMQVLNDEEYRKAEHRVVKMKTAQEIRELKYQREQKRRYVDLPEAQWKERTTTRLFQLFEKRSHWSLTEIADALDEPQQRLKALLGEACVYNKSGPHRNMYELKDEFKTVEQRQQKEDEIEARREARLAEQEKQRKLREEKEAYEKQFRDK
;
A
#
# COMPACT_ATOMS: atom_id res chain seq x y z
N ALA A 1 -38.24 -9.92 33.06
CA ALA A 1 -38.22 -8.91 34.13
C ALA A 1 -36.94 -8.09 34.00
N LEU A 2 -36.99 -6.94 33.31
CA LEU A 2 -35.85 -6.02 33.22
C LEU A 2 -35.61 -5.42 34.61
N LYS A 3 -34.46 -5.74 35.21
CA LYS A 3 -33.96 -5.03 36.39
C LYS A 3 -33.85 -3.55 35.99
N ARG A 4 -34.71 -2.68 36.55
CA ARG A 4 -34.50 -1.23 36.51
C ARG A 4 -33.19 -0.97 37.25
N GLY A 5 -32.10 -0.81 36.50
CA GLY A 5 -30.81 -0.43 37.05
C GLY A 5 -30.92 0.97 37.63
N ASP A 6 -30.29 1.18 38.78
CA ASP A 6 -30.22 2.49 39.43
C ASP A 6 -29.72 3.55 38.44
N GLU A 7 -30.57 4.53 38.13
CA GLU A 7 -30.27 5.57 37.15
C GLU A 7 -29.18 6.52 37.68
N SER A 8 -28.22 6.85 36.83
CA SER A 8 -27.24 7.90 37.14
C SER A 8 -27.92 9.27 37.11
N LYS A 9 -27.69 10.09 38.14
CA LYS A 9 -28.33 11.40 38.30
C LYS A 9 -27.31 12.52 38.20
N LEU A 10 -27.58 13.48 37.32
CA LEU A 10 -26.82 14.72 37.19
C LEU A 10 -27.61 15.85 37.85
N ARG A 11 -27.00 16.53 38.82
CA ARG A 11 -27.51 17.76 39.42
C ARG A 11 -26.66 18.92 38.92
N LEU A 12 -27.27 19.78 38.12
CA LEU A 12 -26.63 20.99 37.64
C LEU A 12 -26.65 22.07 38.73
N PRO A 13 -25.61 22.91 38.81
CA PRO A 13 -25.58 24.05 39.72
C PRO A 13 -26.68 25.05 39.37
N THR A 14 -27.34 25.59 40.39
CA THR A 14 -28.32 26.69 40.25
C THR A 14 -27.64 28.06 40.18
N ALA A 15 -26.40 28.19 40.66
CA ALA A 15 -25.61 29.43 40.66
C ALA A 15 -24.12 29.13 40.43
N ALA A 16 -23.42 30.05 39.75
CA ALA A 16 -21.97 30.04 39.62
C ALA A 16 -21.36 30.87 40.76
N ASP A 17 -20.18 30.47 41.26
CA ASP A 17 -19.48 31.23 42.29
C ASP A 17 -19.04 32.60 41.73
N GLU A 18 -19.49 33.71 42.35
CA GLU A 18 -19.32 35.09 41.85
C GLU A 18 -17.84 35.52 41.70
N GLU A 19 -16.91 34.92 42.45
CA GLU A 19 -15.47 35.23 42.38
C GLU A 19 -14.70 34.45 41.30
N THR A 20 -15.17 33.26 40.90
CA THR A 20 -14.42 32.38 39.96
C THR A 20 -15.17 32.08 38.67
N GLY A 21 -16.47 32.38 38.61
CA GLY A 21 -17.36 32.02 37.51
C GLY A 21 -17.54 30.51 37.32
N ILE A 22 -16.95 29.67 38.17
CA ILE A 22 -17.04 28.21 38.08
C ILE A 22 -18.38 27.78 38.71
N ALA A 23 -19.17 27.02 37.96
CA ALA A 23 -20.39 26.43 38.47
C ALA A 23 -20.13 24.99 38.95
N LYS A 24 -20.55 24.66 40.18
CA LYS A 24 -20.30 23.35 40.82
C LYS A 24 -21.54 22.45 40.77
N GLY A 25 -21.52 21.45 39.90
CA GLY A 25 -22.56 20.42 39.82
C GLY A 25 -22.21 19.16 40.61
N GLU A 26 -23.19 18.29 40.84
CA GLU A 26 -22.99 16.97 41.43
C GLU A 26 -23.41 15.89 40.43
N LEU A 27 -22.54 14.90 40.20
CA LEU A 27 -22.84 13.72 39.40
C LEU A 27 -22.84 12.48 40.30
N LEU A 28 -23.99 11.83 40.38
CA LEU A 28 -24.19 10.58 41.10
C LEU A 28 -24.26 9.46 40.06
N LEU A 29 -23.21 8.63 39.99
CA LEU A 29 -23.24 7.45 39.15
C LEU A 29 -24.02 6.34 39.86
N GLY A 30 -25.09 5.88 39.21
CA GLY A 30 -25.86 4.73 39.64
C GLY A 30 -25.01 3.47 39.50
N GLY A 31 -24.98 2.65 40.54
CA GLY A 31 -24.14 1.46 40.58
C GLY A 31 -24.83 0.33 41.34
N ASP A 32 -24.59 -0.90 40.88
CA ASP A 32 -25.26 -2.12 41.33
C ASP A 32 -25.33 -2.23 42.87
N ALA A 33 -26.55 -2.39 43.41
CA ALA A 33 -26.87 -2.34 44.84
C ALA A 33 -26.10 -3.37 45.70
N ALA A 34 -25.60 -4.45 45.08
CA ALA A 34 -24.81 -5.48 45.75
C ALA A 34 -23.41 -5.00 46.21
N GLU A 35 -22.90 -3.89 45.66
CA GLU A 35 -21.53 -3.41 45.94
C GLU A 35 -21.44 -1.96 46.45
N HIS A 36 -22.57 -1.31 46.75
CA HIS A 36 -22.60 0.10 47.19
C HIS A 36 -21.70 0.97 46.28
N ARG A 37 -21.95 0.90 44.97
CA ARG A 37 -21.13 1.51 43.91
C ARG A 37 -21.52 2.95 43.60
N THR A 38 -22.11 3.69 44.54
CA THR A 38 -22.45 5.10 44.30
C THR A 38 -21.20 5.96 44.44
N ASN A 39 -20.54 6.25 43.33
CA ASN A 39 -19.43 7.20 43.30
C ASN A 39 -20.02 8.60 43.06
N LYS A 40 -19.84 9.48 44.04
CA LYS A 40 -20.20 10.89 43.93
C LYS A 40 -19.05 11.62 43.23
N PHE A 41 -19.36 12.43 42.23
CA PHE A 41 -18.42 13.29 41.55
C PHE A 41 -18.89 14.74 41.66
N GLU A 42 -17.96 15.64 41.93
CA GLU A 42 -18.16 17.08 41.82
C GLU A 42 -17.79 17.48 40.38
N LEU A 43 -18.71 18.15 39.68
CA LEU A 43 -18.49 18.68 38.35
C LEU A 43 -18.12 20.15 38.45
N GLN A 44 -16.93 20.49 37.99
CA GLN A 44 -16.51 21.88 37.84
C GLN A 44 -16.74 22.31 36.40
N ILE A 45 -17.77 23.14 36.19
CA ILE A 45 -18.12 23.69 34.87
C ILE A 45 -17.37 25.01 34.72
N LYS A 46 -16.46 25.07 33.75
CA LYS A 46 -15.78 26.32 33.41
C LYS A 46 -16.72 27.20 32.57
N PRO A 47 -16.82 28.51 32.85
CA PRO A 47 -17.67 29.44 32.12
C PRO A 47 -17.11 29.84 30.75
N GLU A 48 -15.87 29.47 30.45
CA GLU A 48 -15.16 29.85 29.23
C GLU A 48 -15.74 29.12 28.00
N ALA A 49 -16.23 29.90 27.04
CA ALA A 49 -16.71 29.39 25.76
C ALA A 49 -15.51 28.96 24.90
N GLN A 50 -15.37 27.66 24.67
CA GLN A 50 -14.33 27.11 23.80
C GLN A 50 -14.87 26.96 22.38
N ASP A 51 -14.07 27.35 21.39
CA ASP A 51 -14.41 27.14 19.98
C ASP A 51 -13.96 25.74 19.54
N VAL A 52 -14.62 24.71 20.08
CA VAL A 52 -14.35 23.30 19.75
C VAL A 52 -15.56 22.71 19.04
N ILE A 53 -15.31 22.02 17.92
CA ILE A 53 -16.33 21.34 17.12
C ILE A 53 -16.11 19.83 17.24
N VAL A 54 -17.17 19.08 17.45
CA VAL A 54 -17.15 17.62 17.55
C VAL A 54 -17.56 17.02 16.20
N PHE A 55 -16.74 16.10 15.71
CA PHE A 55 -17.04 15.29 14.55
C PHE A 55 -17.00 13.80 14.91
N SER A 56 -17.85 13.01 14.26
CA SER A 56 -17.90 11.56 14.39
C SER A 56 -17.50 10.90 13.06
N SER A 57 -16.76 9.80 13.15
CA SER A 57 -16.40 8.94 12.02
C SER A 57 -16.66 7.49 12.41
N ASP A 58 -17.42 6.75 11.62
CA ASP A 58 -17.56 5.31 11.83
C ASP A 58 -16.27 4.61 11.36
N ARG A 59 -15.74 3.72 12.18
CA ARG A 59 -14.52 2.95 11.86
C ARG A 59 -14.77 1.88 10.80
N LYS A 60 -16.04 1.52 10.55
CA LYS A 60 -16.42 0.50 9.57
C LYS A 60 -16.60 1.06 8.16
N ASP A 61 -16.77 2.37 8.02
CA ASP A 61 -16.90 3.03 6.73
C ASP A 61 -15.52 3.57 6.33
N ASP A 62 -14.81 2.83 5.46
CA ASP A 62 -13.50 3.21 4.90
C ASP A 62 -13.62 4.37 3.87
N ASP A 63 -14.85 4.84 3.62
CA ASP A 63 -15.20 5.87 2.65
C ASP A 63 -14.88 7.31 3.12
N GLY A 64 -14.30 7.47 4.32
CA GLY A 64 -13.91 8.79 4.83
C GLY A 64 -15.09 9.70 5.18
N ASN A 65 -16.29 9.14 5.39
CA ASN A 65 -17.48 9.88 5.75
C ASN A 65 -17.39 10.41 7.19
N VAL A 66 -17.08 11.70 7.33
CA VAL A 66 -17.06 12.42 8.61
C VAL A 66 -18.34 13.23 8.76
N ARG A 67 -19.01 13.14 9.92
CA ARG A 67 -20.20 13.93 10.24
C ARG A 67 -19.88 14.93 11.36
N ILE A 68 -20.42 16.14 11.25
CA ILE A 68 -20.29 17.17 12.29
C ILE A 68 -21.47 17.02 13.26
N GLU A 69 -21.18 16.73 14.52
CA GLU A 69 -22.19 16.50 15.57
C GLU A 69 -22.62 17.82 16.25
N GLY A 70 -21.71 18.78 16.35
CA GLY A 70 -22.02 20.10 16.91
C GLY A 70 -20.83 20.83 17.52
N LYS A 71 -21.12 21.97 18.15
CA LYS A 71 -20.14 22.81 18.87
C LYS A 71 -20.21 22.54 20.37
N VAL A 72 -19.06 22.49 21.03
CA VAL A 72 -18.96 22.35 22.49
C VAL A 72 -19.37 23.67 23.15
N SER A 73 -20.33 23.61 24.07
CA SER A 73 -20.80 24.80 24.80
C SER A 73 -20.02 25.04 26.10
N HIS A 74 -19.78 23.98 26.88
CA HIS A 74 -19.12 24.08 28.20
C HIS A 74 -18.11 22.95 28.39
N GLN A 75 -16.97 23.28 28.99
CA GLN A 75 -16.01 22.28 29.46
C GLN A 75 -16.26 21.96 30.94
N CYS A 76 -16.52 20.68 31.22
CA CYS A 76 -16.75 20.20 32.57
C CYS A 76 -15.63 19.24 33.00
N VAL A 77 -15.06 19.44 34.20
CA VAL A 77 -14.11 18.52 34.81
C VAL A 77 -14.78 17.80 35.98
N ALA A 78 -14.96 16.49 35.86
CA ALA A 78 -15.47 15.64 36.94
C ALA A 78 -14.36 15.25 37.91
N ARG A 79 -14.49 15.65 39.18
CA ARG A 79 -13.60 15.25 40.27
C ARG A 79 -14.29 14.26 41.19
N PRO A 80 -13.68 13.11 41.51
CA PRO A 80 -14.29 12.18 42.45
C PRO A 80 -14.32 12.80 43.85
N VAL A 81 -15.45 12.69 44.53
CA VAL A 81 -15.54 13.00 45.96
C VAL A 81 -14.83 11.87 46.70
N ILE A 82 -13.73 12.21 47.38
CA ILE A 82 -12.85 11.23 47.99
C ILE A 82 -13.45 10.77 49.34
N ASP A 83 -14.36 9.82 49.27
CA ASP A 83 -14.85 9.10 50.45
C ASP A 83 -13.85 8.01 50.90
N SER A 84 -13.97 7.60 52.17
CA SER A 84 -13.29 6.46 52.77
C SER A 84 -13.36 5.19 51.90
N GLN A 85 -14.53 4.88 51.35
CA GLN A 85 -14.78 3.75 50.46
C GLN A 85 -14.02 3.89 49.13
N PHE A 86 -14.02 5.09 48.55
CA PHE A 86 -13.30 5.39 47.31
C PHE A 86 -11.78 5.22 47.50
N ARG A 87 -11.24 5.70 48.63
CA ARG A 87 -9.81 5.53 48.98
C ARG A 87 -9.40 4.07 49.11
N SER A 88 -10.23 3.25 49.75
CA SER A 88 -9.96 1.81 49.90
C SER A 88 -9.87 1.11 48.54
N ARG A 89 -10.84 1.39 47.65
CA ARG A 89 -10.88 0.85 46.28
C ARG A 89 -9.69 1.31 45.44
N LEU A 90 -9.31 2.58 45.53
CA LEU A 90 -8.14 3.10 44.81
C LEU A 90 -6.87 2.36 45.24
N LYS A 91 -6.68 2.18 46.56
CA LYS A 91 -5.55 1.40 47.09
C LYS A 91 -5.57 -0.04 46.61
N GLN A 92 -6.72 -0.70 46.59
CA GLN A 92 -6.86 -2.07 46.10
C GLN A 92 -6.55 -2.18 44.59
N ASN A 93 -7.06 -1.26 43.78
CA ASN A 93 -6.81 -1.24 42.33
C ASN A 93 -5.35 -0.93 41.98
N VAL A 94 -4.70 -0.04 42.72
CA VAL A 94 -3.28 0.23 42.55
C VAL A 94 -2.46 -1.00 42.92
N LYS A 95 -2.78 -1.67 44.05
CA LYS A 95 -2.12 -2.91 44.44
C LYS A 95 -2.32 -4.03 43.43
N SER A 96 -3.53 -4.22 42.90
CA SER A 96 -3.80 -5.30 41.92
C SER A 96 -3.13 -5.05 40.58
N LYS A 97 -3.14 -3.80 40.09
CA LYS A 97 -2.46 -3.42 38.84
C LYS A 97 -0.94 -3.46 38.97
N ALA A 98 -0.39 -3.06 40.12
CA ALA A 98 1.04 -3.11 40.39
C ALA A 98 1.54 -4.54 40.66
N ALA A 99 0.72 -5.39 41.29
CA ALA A 99 1.05 -6.79 41.57
C ALA A 99 0.97 -7.67 40.31
N ALA A 100 0.26 -7.25 39.26
CA ALA A 100 0.21 -7.98 38.01
C ALA A 100 1.51 -7.73 37.20
N PRO A 101 2.37 -8.74 37.01
CA PRO A 101 3.57 -8.56 36.18
C PRO A 101 3.16 -8.32 34.73
N GLN A 102 3.61 -7.21 34.14
CA GLN A 102 3.33 -6.88 32.73
C GLN A 102 3.98 -7.85 31.73
N ARG A 103 5.03 -8.57 32.16
CA ARG A 103 5.67 -9.64 31.40
C ARG A 103 5.70 -10.90 32.25
N LYS A 104 5.17 -12.01 31.70
CA LYS A 104 5.26 -13.34 32.30
C LYS A 104 6.27 -14.15 31.51
N MET A 105 7.33 -14.61 32.16
CA MET A 105 8.22 -15.63 31.59
C MET A 105 7.47 -16.96 31.60
N GLN A 106 7.23 -17.54 30.44
CA GLN A 106 6.72 -18.90 30.32
C GLN A 106 7.92 -19.82 30.11
N VAL A 107 8.15 -20.73 31.07
CA VAL A 107 9.10 -21.82 30.88
C VAL A 107 8.43 -22.81 29.95
N LEU A 108 9.06 -23.07 28.80
CA LEU A 108 8.56 -24.01 27.82
C LEU A 108 8.85 -25.43 28.30
N ASN A 109 7.84 -26.31 28.31
CA ASN A 109 8.04 -27.71 28.67
C ASN A 109 8.81 -28.44 27.56
N ASP A 110 9.55 -29.49 27.90
CA ASP A 110 10.40 -30.24 26.94
C ASP A 110 9.61 -30.74 25.70
N GLU A 111 8.34 -31.11 25.87
CA GLU A 111 7.46 -31.53 24.78
C GLU A 111 7.05 -30.36 23.86
N GLU A 112 6.81 -29.18 24.42
CA GLU A 112 6.49 -27.96 23.67
C GLU A 112 7.75 -27.37 23.00
N TYR A 113 8.91 -27.53 23.64
CA TYR A 113 10.22 -27.18 23.10
C TYR A 113 10.54 -27.98 21.83
N ARG A 114 10.34 -29.32 21.87
CA ARG A 114 10.50 -30.17 20.68
C ARG A 114 9.54 -29.82 19.54
N LYS A 115 8.29 -29.42 19.84
CA LYS A 115 7.35 -28.91 18.82
C LYS A 115 7.77 -27.55 18.25
N ALA A 116 8.41 -26.70 19.06
CA ALA A 116 8.91 -25.40 18.63
C ALA A 116 10.21 -25.50 17.79
N GLU A 117 11.06 -26.51 18.02
CA GLU A 117 12.26 -26.76 17.20
C GLU A 117 11.95 -26.94 15.71
N HIS A 118 10.80 -27.53 15.36
CA HIS A 118 10.35 -27.66 13.97
C HIS A 118 9.91 -26.33 13.32
N ARG A 119 9.81 -25.23 14.10
CA ARG A 119 9.55 -23.86 13.62
C ARG A 119 10.78 -22.96 13.63
N VAL A 120 11.90 -23.42 14.18
CA VAL A 120 13.15 -22.65 14.14
C VAL A 120 13.69 -22.75 12.72
N VAL A 121 13.82 -21.59 12.08
CA VAL A 121 14.45 -21.43 10.77
C VAL A 121 15.67 -22.33 10.70
N LYS A 122 15.65 -23.34 9.81
CA LYS A 122 16.81 -24.23 9.58
C LYS A 122 18.04 -23.34 9.48
N MET A 123 18.97 -23.48 10.42
CA MET A 123 20.24 -22.75 10.37
C MET A 123 20.91 -23.15 9.06
N LYS A 124 21.01 -22.18 8.14
CA LYS A 124 21.64 -22.41 6.84
C LYS A 124 23.05 -22.90 7.07
N THR A 125 23.46 -23.92 6.32
CA THR A 125 24.83 -24.43 6.38
C THR A 125 25.82 -23.34 6.00
N ALA A 126 27.07 -23.44 6.46
CA ALA A 126 28.12 -22.47 6.15
C ALA A 126 28.31 -22.26 4.64
N GLN A 127 28.06 -23.31 3.84
CA GLN A 127 28.09 -23.26 2.38
C GLN A 127 26.92 -22.43 1.81
N GLU A 128 25.69 -22.67 2.24
CA GLU A 128 24.51 -21.87 1.83
C GLU A 128 24.66 -20.40 2.23
N ILE A 129 25.24 -20.11 3.41
CA ILE A 129 25.53 -18.73 3.84
C ILE A 129 26.56 -18.06 2.92
N ARG A 130 27.62 -18.79 2.52
CA ARG A 130 28.63 -18.29 1.57
C ARG A 130 28.04 -18.04 0.19
N GLU A 131 27.24 -18.97 -0.33
CA GLU A 131 26.55 -18.80 -1.61
C GLU A 131 25.59 -17.62 -1.60
N LEU A 132 24.82 -17.45 -0.53
CA LEU A 132 23.93 -16.29 -0.37
C LEU A 132 24.69 -14.97 -0.23
N LYS A 133 25.84 -14.96 0.45
CA LYS A 133 26.73 -13.79 0.50
C LYS A 133 27.28 -13.48 -0.89
N TYR A 134 27.79 -14.47 -1.61
CA TYR A 134 28.31 -14.32 -2.97
C TYR A 134 27.23 -13.79 -3.93
N GLN A 135 26.03 -14.38 -3.91
CA GLN A 135 24.87 -13.91 -4.67
C GLN A 135 24.50 -12.45 -4.34
N ARG A 136 24.52 -12.08 -3.04
CA ARG A 136 24.25 -10.69 -2.62
C ARG A 136 25.34 -9.73 -3.03
N GLU A 137 26.60 -10.15 -2.97
CA GLU A 137 27.75 -9.32 -3.32
C GLU A 137 27.84 -9.11 -4.83
N GLN A 138 27.58 -10.15 -5.63
CA GLN A 138 27.44 -10.02 -7.08
C GLN A 138 26.38 -8.99 -7.44
N LYS A 139 25.17 -9.10 -6.86
CA LYS A 139 24.11 -8.09 -7.07
C LYS A 139 24.49 -6.66 -6.64
N ARG A 140 25.41 -6.50 -5.68
CA ARG A 140 25.89 -5.18 -5.23
C ARG A 140 26.99 -4.62 -6.11
N ARG A 141 27.89 -5.44 -6.63
CA ARG A 141 29.02 -4.99 -7.48
C ARG A 141 28.56 -4.25 -8.74
N TYR A 142 27.37 -4.53 -9.26
CA TYR A 142 26.81 -3.79 -10.40
C TYR A 142 26.34 -2.38 -10.04
N VAL A 143 25.99 -2.11 -8.77
CA VAL A 143 25.52 -0.78 -8.31
C VAL A 143 26.68 0.19 -8.11
N ASP A 144 27.88 -0.30 -7.80
CA ASP A 144 29.04 0.54 -7.42
C ASP A 144 29.96 0.93 -8.60
N LEU A 145 29.68 0.49 -9.83
CA LEU A 145 30.46 0.94 -10.99
C LEU A 145 30.14 2.42 -11.30
N PRO A 146 31.17 3.27 -11.54
CA PRO A 146 30.95 4.63 -12.02
C PRO A 146 30.04 4.64 -13.25
N GLU A 147 29.07 5.54 -13.27
CA GLU A 147 27.98 5.56 -14.27
C GLU A 147 28.50 5.58 -15.72
N ALA A 148 29.60 6.30 -15.98
CA ALA A 148 30.22 6.37 -17.30
C ALA A 148 30.73 5.01 -17.79
N GLN A 149 31.45 4.27 -16.93
CA GLN A 149 32.00 2.95 -17.27
C GLN A 149 30.89 1.91 -17.42
N TRP A 150 29.87 1.98 -16.57
CA TRP A 150 28.68 1.13 -16.69
C TRP A 150 27.97 1.36 -18.03
N LYS A 151 27.76 2.62 -18.41
CA LYS A 151 27.08 2.99 -19.65
C LYS A 151 27.85 2.48 -20.87
N GLU A 152 29.16 2.71 -20.92
CA GLU A 152 30.01 2.26 -22.03
C GLU A 152 30.01 0.73 -22.17
N ARG A 153 30.25 0.00 -21.08
CA ARG A 153 30.25 -1.48 -21.06
C ARG A 153 28.92 -2.06 -21.51
N THR A 154 27.83 -1.53 -20.96
CA THR A 154 26.47 -2.00 -21.24
C THR A 154 26.06 -1.68 -22.67
N THR A 155 26.46 -0.52 -23.20
CA THR A 155 26.18 -0.12 -24.59
C THR A 155 26.87 -1.06 -25.59
N THR A 156 28.16 -1.36 -25.39
CA THR A 156 28.88 -2.29 -26.27
C THR A 156 28.23 -3.67 -26.29
N ARG A 157 27.84 -4.18 -25.12
CA ARG A 157 27.18 -5.48 -25.01
C ARG A 157 25.74 -5.48 -25.54
N LEU A 158 25.05 -4.34 -25.43
CA LEU A 158 23.73 -4.13 -26.04
C LEU A 158 23.82 -4.24 -27.57
N PHE A 159 24.82 -3.61 -28.22
CA PHE A 159 24.98 -3.71 -29.67
C PHE A 159 25.27 -5.15 -30.14
N GLN A 160 26.11 -5.90 -29.41
CA GLN A 160 26.35 -7.33 -29.67
C GLN A 160 25.07 -8.18 -29.54
N LEU A 161 24.15 -7.79 -28.66
CA LEU A 161 22.86 -8.46 -28.49
C LEU A 161 21.96 -8.25 -29.73
N PHE A 162 21.92 -7.03 -30.23
CA PHE A 162 21.12 -6.65 -31.40
C PHE A 162 21.67 -7.16 -32.73
N GLU A 163 22.96 -7.50 -32.80
CA GLU A 163 23.54 -8.20 -33.94
C GLU A 163 22.93 -9.59 -34.15
N LYS A 164 22.52 -10.26 -33.07
CA LYS A 164 21.90 -11.60 -33.14
C LYS A 164 20.42 -11.57 -33.51
N ARG A 165 19.67 -10.59 -32.99
CA ARG A 165 18.23 -10.43 -33.23
C ARG A 165 17.89 -8.94 -33.24
N SER A 166 17.07 -8.52 -34.21
CA SER A 166 16.68 -7.10 -34.38
C SER A 166 15.72 -6.58 -33.31
N HIS A 167 14.99 -7.47 -32.62
CA HIS A 167 13.96 -7.12 -31.64
C HIS A 167 14.16 -7.90 -30.34
N TRP A 168 14.14 -7.20 -29.21
CA TRP A 168 14.28 -7.80 -27.87
C TRP A 168 13.28 -7.25 -26.87
N SER A 169 12.78 -8.08 -25.95
CA SER A 169 11.92 -7.64 -24.84
C SER A 169 12.74 -7.05 -23.69
N LEU A 170 12.16 -6.17 -22.86
CA LEU A 170 12.87 -5.58 -21.71
C LEU A 170 13.41 -6.64 -20.74
N THR A 171 12.65 -7.71 -20.54
CA THR A 171 13.01 -8.85 -19.69
C THR A 171 14.21 -9.58 -20.26
N GLU A 172 14.20 -9.88 -21.56
CA GLU A 172 15.32 -10.59 -22.20
C GLU A 172 16.60 -9.75 -22.26
N ILE A 173 16.50 -8.44 -22.48
CA ILE A 173 17.67 -7.54 -22.41
C ILE A 173 18.23 -7.51 -20.99
N ALA A 174 17.38 -7.43 -19.98
CA ALA A 174 17.79 -7.43 -18.58
C ALA A 174 18.50 -8.73 -18.20
N ASP A 175 17.97 -9.89 -18.62
CA ASP A 175 18.57 -11.19 -18.35
C ASP A 175 19.90 -11.39 -19.10
N ALA A 176 20.01 -10.89 -20.34
CA ALA A 176 21.22 -11.03 -21.14
C ALA A 176 22.37 -10.11 -20.70
N LEU A 177 22.03 -8.94 -20.16
CA LEU A 177 23.00 -7.97 -19.65
C LEU A 177 23.29 -8.14 -18.15
N ASP A 178 22.45 -8.89 -17.43
CA ASP A 178 22.45 -9.04 -15.97
C ASP A 178 22.35 -7.68 -15.26
N GLU A 179 21.55 -6.78 -15.83
CA GLU A 179 21.37 -5.41 -15.35
C GLU A 179 19.90 -5.17 -14.97
N PRO A 180 19.63 -4.43 -13.89
CA PRO A 180 18.26 -4.19 -13.45
C PRO A 180 17.49 -3.35 -14.47
N GLN A 181 16.24 -3.75 -14.74
CA GLN A 181 15.36 -3.11 -15.73
C GLN A 181 15.24 -1.59 -15.57
N GLN A 182 15.26 -1.10 -14.33
CA GLN A 182 15.14 0.33 -14.05
C GLN A 182 16.34 1.13 -14.57
N ARG A 183 17.56 0.59 -14.46
CA ARG A 183 18.78 1.26 -14.93
C ARG A 183 18.89 1.19 -16.45
N LEU A 184 18.51 0.05 -17.04
CA LEU A 184 18.50 -0.13 -18.50
C LEU A 184 17.55 0.82 -19.23
N LYS A 185 16.43 1.23 -18.63
CA LYS A 185 15.46 2.14 -19.29
C LYS A 185 16.08 3.47 -19.72
N ALA A 186 17.03 4.02 -18.95
CA ALA A 186 17.71 5.26 -19.32
C ALA A 186 18.55 5.07 -20.59
N LEU A 187 19.34 4.00 -20.65
CA LEU A 187 20.20 3.66 -21.78
C LEU A 187 19.39 3.26 -23.03
N LEU A 188 18.31 2.50 -22.84
CA LEU A 188 17.39 2.13 -23.92
C LEU A 188 16.65 3.36 -24.49
N GLY A 189 16.37 4.39 -23.70
CA GLY A 189 15.77 5.63 -24.20
C GLY A 189 16.70 6.42 -25.12
N GLU A 190 18.01 6.30 -24.93
CA GLU A 190 19.01 6.97 -25.76
C GLU A 190 19.28 6.20 -27.06
N ALA A 191 19.51 4.89 -26.98
CA ALA A 191 19.98 4.07 -28.11
C ALA A 191 18.88 3.29 -28.87
N CYS A 192 17.72 3.07 -28.25
CA CYS A 192 16.66 2.21 -28.78
C CYS A 192 15.33 2.96 -28.97
N VAL A 193 14.44 2.37 -29.78
CA VAL A 193 13.05 2.77 -29.97
C VAL A 193 12.14 1.70 -29.35
N TYR A 194 11.14 2.13 -28.60
CA TYR A 194 10.17 1.24 -27.97
C TYR A 194 8.93 1.05 -28.85
N ASN A 195 8.65 -0.20 -29.24
CA ASN A 195 7.52 -0.54 -30.09
C ASN A 195 6.23 -0.71 -29.27
N LYS A 196 5.33 0.27 -29.34
CA LYS A 196 4.05 0.28 -28.61
C LYS A 196 2.97 -0.60 -29.24
N SER A 197 3.10 -0.94 -30.53
CA SER A 197 2.07 -1.61 -31.31
C SER A 197 2.66 -2.45 -32.44
N GLY A 198 1.91 -3.45 -32.90
CA GLY A 198 2.31 -4.35 -33.99
C GLY A 198 2.80 -5.72 -33.51
N PRO A 199 3.37 -6.53 -34.41
CA PRO A 199 3.84 -7.89 -34.09
C PRO A 199 4.97 -7.89 -33.04
N HIS A 200 5.77 -6.82 -32.97
CA HIS A 200 6.85 -6.64 -32.00
C HIS A 200 6.46 -5.73 -30.83
N ARG A 201 5.21 -5.80 -30.36
CA ARG A 201 4.72 -4.99 -29.24
C ARG A 201 5.52 -5.27 -27.97
N ASN A 202 5.82 -4.20 -27.22
CA ASN A 202 6.62 -4.21 -25.99
C ASN A 202 8.09 -4.63 -26.18
N MET A 203 8.58 -4.65 -27.42
CA MET A 203 9.98 -4.90 -27.75
C MET A 203 10.71 -3.59 -28.05
N TYR A 204 12.04 -3.62 -27.90
CA TYR A 204 12.95 -2.56 -28.28
C TYR A 204 13.62 -2.92 -29.60
N GLU A 205 13.78 -1.93 -30.47
CA GLU A 205 14.64 -1.97 -31.64
C GLU A 205 15.76 -0.93 -31.50
N LEU A 206 16.90 -1.16 -32.14
CA LEU A 206 17.97 -0.15 -32.21
C LEU A 206 17.50 1.06 -33.04
N LYS A 207 17.92 2.29 -32.70
CA LYS A 207 17.68 3.46 -33.57
C LYS A 207 18.41 3.29 -34.90
N ASP A 208 17.85 3.89 -35.95
CA ASP A 208 18.40 3.79 -37.30
C ASP A 208 19.81 4.41 -37.43
N GLU A 209 20.19 5.31 -36.51
CA GLU A 209 21.55 5.88 -36.37
C GLU A 209 22.60 4.83 -36.00
N PHE A 210 22.21 3.78 -35.27
CA PHE A 210 23.12 2.74 -34.78
C PHE A 210 22.99 1.41 -35.54
N LYS A 211 22.05 1.31 -36.51
CA LYS A 211 21.90 0.14 -37.37
C LYS A 211 22.98 0.12 -38.44
N THR A 212 23.55 -1.06 -38.72
CA THR A 212 24.41 -1.29 -39.88
C THR A 212 23.62 -1.07 -41.18
N VAL A 213 24.30 -0.75 -42.29
CA VAL A 213 23.67 -0.58 -43.61
C VAL A 213 22.77 -1.77 -43.98
N GLU A 214 23.22 -2.99 -43.71
CA GLU A 214 22.46 -4.22 -43.94
C GLU A 214 21.18 -4.30 -43.08
N GLN A 215 21.28 -3.95 -41.80
CA GLN A 215 20.12 -3.93 -40.89
C GLN A 215 19.11 -2.85 -41.27
N ARG A 216 19.57 -1.74 -41.85
CA ARG A 216 18.70 -0.68 -42.38
C ARG A 216 17.96 -1.15 -43.62
N GLN A 217 18.67 -1.80 -44.56
CA GLN A 217 18.06 -2.39 -45.76
C GLN A 217 17.02 -3.45 -45.40
N GLN A 218 17.33 -4.38 -44.49
CA GLN A 218 16.36 -5.39 -44.03
C GLN A 218 15.11 -4.76 -43.42
N LYS A 219 15.24 -3.65 -42.67
CA LYS A 219 14.10 -2.92 -42.11
C LYS A 219 13.27 -2.27 -43.22
N GLU A 220 13.92 -1.64 -44.18
CA GLU A 220 13.27 -0.98 -45.33
C GLU A 220 12.51 -2.01 -46.18
N ASP A 221 13.14 -3.14 -46.49
CA ASP A 221 12.54 -4.27 -47.21
C ASP A 221 11.33 -4.84 -46.46
N GLU A 222 11.43 -5.01 -45.13
CA GLU A 222 10.31 -5.49 -44.31
C GLU A 222 9.13 -4.49 -44.29
N ILE A 223 9.43 -3.19 -44.22
CA ILE A 223 8.42 -2.12 -44.29
C ILE A 223 7.74 -2.11 -45.66
N GLU A 224 8.52 -2.23 -46.73
CA GLU A 224 8.03 -2.23 -48.10
C GLU A 224 7.18 -3.47 -48.39
N ALA A 225 7.66 -4.67 -48.03
CA ALA A 225 6.88 -5.91 -48.12
C ALA A 225 5.55 -5.82 -47.35
N ARG A 226 5.54 -5.16 -46.19
CA ARG A 226 4.30 -4.94 -45.42
C ARG A 226 3.36 -3.94 -46.09
N ARG A 227 3.89 -2.89 -46.73
CA ARG A 227 3.08 -1.93 -47.52
C ARG A 227 2.47 -2.62 -48.73
N GLU A 228 3.26 -3.42 -49.45
CA GLU A 228 2.81 -4.20 -50.59
C GLU A 228 1.75 -5.23 -50.20
N ALA A 229 1.96 -5.97 -49.10
CA ALA A 229 0.97 -6.93 -48.60
C ALA A 229 -0.37 -6.26 -48.27
N ARG A 230 -0.34 -5.06 -47.66
CA ARG A 230 -1.55 -4.27 -47.37
C ARG A 230 -2.26 -3.81 -48.62
N LEU A 231 -1.51 -3.36 -49.63
CA LEU A 231 -2.07 -2.95 -50.93
C LEU A 231 -2.70 -4.15 -51.66
N ALA A 232 -2.01 -5.30 -51.67
CA ALA A 232 -2.51 -6.53 -52.26
C ALA A 232 -3.78 -7.02 -51.56
N GLU A 233 -3.85 -6.91 -50.24
CA GLU A 233 -5.06 -7.24 -49.47
C GLU A 233 -6.23 -6.31 -49.80
N GLN A 234 -5.98 -5.00 -49.92
CA GLN A 234 -7.00 -4.04 -50.37
C GLN A 234 -7.46 -4.33 -51.80
N GLU A 235 -6.56 -4.68 -52.71
CA GLU A 235 -6.91 -4.99 -54.09
C GLU A 235 -7.73 -6.29 -54.18
N LYS A 236 -7.36 -7.33 -53.40
CA LYS A 236 -8.15 -8.55 -53.26
C LYS A 236 -9.55 -8.25 -52.72
N GLN A 237 -9.66 -7.41 -51.69
CA GLN A 237 -10.96 -6.99 -51.16
C GLN A 237 -11.78 -6.22 -52.20
N ARG A 238 -11.14 -5.36 -53.01
CA ARG A 238 -11.81 -4.61 -54.08
C ARG A 238 -12.35 -5.56 -55.15
N LYS A 239 -11.53 -6.50 -55.65
CA LYS A 239 -11.93 -7.50 -56.63
C LYS A 239 -13.07 -8.39 -56.11
N LEU A 240 -12.97 -8.85 -54.86
CA LEU A 240 -14.04 -9.64 -54.24
C LEU A 240 -15.34 -8.85 -54.12
N ARG A 241 -15.26 -7.55 -53.83
CA ARG A 241 -16.43 -6.67 -53.77
C ARG A 241 -17.05 -6.47 -55.15
N GLU A 242 -16.23 -6.20 -56.16
CA GLU A 242 -16.66 -6.07 -57.56
C GLU A 242 -17.33 -7.37 -58.05
N GLU A 243 -16.77 -8.53 -57.71
CA GLU A 243 -17.33 -9.85 -58.04
C GLU A 243 -18.66 -10.11 -57.33
N LYS A 244 -18.75 -9.78 -56.03
CA LYS A 244 -20.02 -9.83 -55.29
C LYS A 244 -21.09 -8.93 -55.89
N GLU A 245 -20.74 -7.69 -56.22
CA GLU A 245 -21.66 -6.72 -56.84
C GLU A 245 -22.11 -7.20 -58.25
N ALA A 246 -21.22 -7.84 -59.02
CA ALA A 246 -21.56 -8.43 -60.31
C ALA A 246 -22.51 -9.63 -60.17
N TYR A 247 -22.26 -10.52 -59.22
CA TYR A 247 -23.13 -11.65 -58.91
C TYR A 247 -24.52 -11.18 -58.45
N GLU A 248 -24.59 -10.18 -57.59
CA GLU A 248 -25.83 -9.61 -57.09
C GLU A 248 -26.66 -8.94 -58.20
N LYS A 249 -26.00 -8.26 -59.15
CA LYS A 249 -26.66 -7.73 -60.37
C LYS A 249 -27.25 -8.83 -61.24
N GLN A 250 -26.52 -9.93 -61.48
CA GLN A 250 -27.01 -11.05 -62.30
C GLN A 250 -28.25 -11.74 -61.72
N PHE A 251 -28.45 -11.68 -60.40
CA PHE A 251 -29.62 -12.21 -59.72
C PHE A 251 -30.76 -11.20 -59.56
N ARG A 252 -30.55 -9.92 -59.88
CA ARG A 252 -31.58 -8.86 -59.78
C ARG A 252 -32.43 -8.71 -61.05
N ASP A 253 -31.92 -9.18 -62.19
CA ASP A 253 -32.56 -9.11 -63.52
C ASP A 253 -33.27 -10.43 -63.93
N LYS A 254 -33.44 -11.38 -63.01
CA LYS A 254 -34.27 -12.58 -63.15
C LYS A 254 -35.51 -12.48 -62.27
#